data_AF-A0A370BY40-F1
#
_entry.id   AF-A0A370BY40-F1
#
_cell.length_a   1.000
_cell.length_b   1.000
_cell.length_c   1.000
_cell.angle_alpha   90.00
_cell.angle_beta   90.00
_cell.angle_gamma   90.00
#
_symmetry.space_group_name_H-M   'P 1'
#
loop_
_entity.id
_entity.type
_entity.pdbx_description
1 polymer ?
#
loop_
_entity_poly.entity_id
_entity_poly.type
_entity_poly.pdbx_seq_one_letter_code
_entity_poly.pdbx_strand_id
1 'polypeptide(L)'
;MFPSIILRYPFKPLFRHYENKSHREGDMENAQFCRLLQLPRTGILLLSKKKLWQPVERYVQMGFKLRFCIQREIYLQAKHDMLYEQINENPSTGDTSTWVNEMQTYKTELKSLNETICNLERETHRCMSTIPDGPLKRMLCAHEEKENWYLSKFLREECTHSGGCCGRDCGCCEKLRNDKRPLHRSHCTSMCLCCEKAREYPINVDNYEDDPMIVDVFLRGWREFSHSYAGKWVNAYVFGFKTLGSQAS
;
A
#
# COMPACT_ATOMS: atom_id res chain seq x y z
N MET A 1 -14.28 26.78 6.63
CA MET A 1 -15.63 26.25 6.90
C MET A 1 -16.29 25.99 5.55
N PHE A 2 -16.49 24.72 5.19
CA PHE A 2 -16.95 24.32 3.87
C PHE A 2 -18.49 24.34 3.81
N PRO A 3 -19.13 24.99 2.81
CA PRO A 3 -20.58 25.05 2.73
C PRO A 3 -21.19 23.64 2.62
N SER A 4 -22.37 23.49 3.22
CA SER A 4 -23.08 22.21 3.37
C SER A 4 -23.31 21.51 2.02
N ILE A 5 -23.46 20.18 2.08
CA ILE A 5 -23.59 19.25 0.94
C ILE A 5 -24.64 19.73 -0.09
N ILE A 6 -25.72 20.34 0.40
CA ILE A 6 -26.86 20.80 -0.40
C ILE A 6 -26.46 21.95 -1.35
N LEU A 7 -25.50 22.79 -0.95
CA LEU A 7 -25.08 23.96 -1.73
C LEU A 7 -24.11 23.62 -2.87
N ARG A 8 -23.56 22.39 -2.94
CA ARG A 8 -22.51 22.03 -3.92
C ARG A 8 -23.02 21.28 -5.14
N TYR A 9 -24.17 20.63 -5.01
CA TYR A 9 -24.75 19.82 -6.09
C TYR A 9 -24.95 20.59 -7.41
N PRO A 10 -25.51 21.83 -7.42
CA PRO A 10 -25.68 22.58 -8.66
C PRO A 10 -24.36 23.05 -9.29
N PHE A 11 -23.28 23.16 -8.50
CA PHE A 11 -21.97 23.60 -9.00
C PHE A 11 -21.07 22.45 -9.48
N LYS A 12 -21.51 21.19 -9.44
CA LYS A 12 -20.72 20.05 -9.94
C LYS A 12 -20.21 20.24 -11.38
N PRO A 13 -21.00 20.73 -12.35
CA PRO A 13 -20.51 20.99 -13.71
C PRO A 13 -19.39 22.04 -13.73
N LEU A 14 -19.50 23.07 -12.90
CA LEU A 14 -18.49 24.12 -12.76
C LEU A 14 -17.18 23.56 -12.19
N PHE A 15 -17.26 22.77 -11.11
CA PHE A 15 -16.07 22.12 -10.55
C PHE A 15 -15.43 21.14 -11.54
N ARG A 16 -16.22 20.45 -12.38
CA ARG A 16 -15.68 19.59 -13.42
C ARG A 16 -14.99 20.38 -14.53
N HIS A 17 -15.53 21.55 -14.89
CA HIS A 17 -14.88 22.44 -15.85
C HIS A 17 -13.51 22.91 -15.34
N TYR A 18 -13.45 23.39 -14.09
CA TYR A 18 -12.20 23.81 -13.45
C TYR A 18 -11.21 22.66 -13.26
N GLU A 19 -11.68 21.48 -12.86
CA GLU A 19 -10.83 20.27 -12.80
C GLU A 19 -10.13 20.01 -14.14
N ASN A 20 -10.90 19.99 -15.24
CA ASN A 20 -10.35 19.73 -16.56
C ASN A 20 -9.36 20.84 -16.99
N LYS A 21 -9.62 22.09 -16.62
CA LYS A 21 -8.71 23.21 -16.88
C LYS A 21 -7.39 23.03 -16.14
N SER A 22 -7.44 22.86 -14.81
CA SER A 22 -6.25 22.67 -13.98
C SER A 22 -5.44 21.44 -14.40
N HIS A 23 -6.12 20.33 -14.75
CA HIS A 23 -5.44 19.14 -15.23
C HIS A 23 -4.66 19.37 -16.54
N ARG A 24 -5.25 20.10 -17.52
CA ARG A 24 -4.55 20.47 -18.76
C ARG A 24 -3.37 21.41 -18.52
N GLU A 25 -3.47 22.26 -17.52
CA GLU A 25 -2.41 23.20 -17.12
C GLU A 25 -1.32 22.54 -16.26
N GLY A 26 -1.45 21.25 -15.93
CA GLY A 26 -0.52 20.52 -15.06
C GLY A 26 -0.69 20.82 -13.57
N ASP A 27 -1.68 21.62 -13.20
CA ASP A 27 -2.02 21.94 -11.81
C ASP A 27 -2.82 20.81 -11.15
N MET A 28 -2.10 19.76 -10.81
CA MET A 28 -2.68 18.55 -10.22
C MET A 28 -3.29 18.80 -8.84
N GLU A 29 -2.81 19.79 -8.09
CA GLU A 29 -3.32 20.09 -6.75
C GLU A 29 -4.71 20.72 -6.83
N ASN A 30 -4.90 21.73 -7.69
CA ASN A 30 -6.21 22.30 -7.94
C ASN A 30 -7.16 21.31 -8.63
N ALA A 31 -6.65 20.43 -9.51
CA ALA A 31 -7.44 19.35 -10.08
C ALA A 31 -7.98 18.39 -9.00
N GLN A 32 -7.13 17.95 -8.06
CA GLN A 32 -7.56 17.11 -6.93
C GLN A 32 -8.56 17.85 -6.04
N PHE A 33 -8.36 19.14 -5.79
CA PHE A 33 -9.26 19.95 -4.98
C PHE A 33 -10.66 20.05 -5.63
N CYS A 34 -10.71 20.30 -6.94
CA CYS A 34 -11.96 20.33 -7.69
C CYS A 34 -12.69 18.97 -7.67
N ARG A 35 -11.96 17.85 -7.69
CA ARG A 35 -12.56 16.50 -7.54
C ARG A 35 -13.16 16.32 -6.15
N LEU A 36 -12.46 16.77 -5.10
CA LEU A 36 -12.98 16.72 -3.72
C LEU A 36 -14.27 17.53 -3.55
N LEU A 37 -14.39 18.69 -4.21
CA LEU A 37 -15.60 19.52 -4.17
C LEU A 37 -16.82 18.87 -4.85
N GLN A 38 -16.59 17.97 -5.82
CA GLN A 38 -17.66 17.22 -6.49
C GLN A 38 -18.25 16.09 -5.62
N LEU A 39 -17.57 15.70 -4.54
CA LEU A 39 -18.00 14.63 -3.66
C LEU A 39 -19.11 15.08 -2.70
N PRO A 40 -20.02 14.17 -2.27
CA PRO A 40 -21.14 14.52 -1.42
C PRO A 40 -20.71 14.95 -0.01
N ARG A 41 -19.47 14.67 0.41
CA ARG A 41 -18.88 15.10 1.69
C ARG A 41 -17.39 15.35 1.46
N THR A 42 -16.74 16.03 2.41
CA THR A 42 -15.28 16.23 2.39
C THR A 42 -14.64 15.65 3.64
N GLY A 43 -13.35 15.34 3.54
CA GLY A 43 -12.58 14.76 4.63
C GLY A 43 -13.09 13.38 5.06
N ILE A 44 -12.83 13.05 6.33
CA ILE A 44 -13.10 11.72 6.89
C ILE A 44 -14.60 11.34 6.90
N LEU A 45 -15.49 12.33 6.99
CA LEU A 45 -16.94 12.09 6.97
C LEU A 45 -17.44 11.51 5.64
N LEU A 46 -16.64 11.58 4.58
CA LEU A 46 -16.92 10.89 3.33
C LEU A 46 -16.87 9.37 3.49
N LEU A 47 -16.03 8.83 4.38
CA LEU A 47 -15.93 7.39 4.66
C LEU A 47 -17.24 6.78 5.18
N SER A 48 -18.13 7.60 5.74
CA SER A 48 -19.45 7.14 6.15
C SER A 48 -20.37 6.78 4.98
N LYS A 49 -19.99 7.09 3.73
CA LYS A 49 -20.76 6.75 2.51
C LYS A 49 -20.28 5.40 1.97
N LYS A 50 -20.67 4.32 2.63
CA LYS A 50 -20.24 2.93 2.33
C LYS A 50 -20.34 2.57 0.84
N LYS A 51 -21.47 2.86 0.18
CA LYS A 51 -21.66 2.55 -1.26
C LYS A 51 -20.63 3.21 -2.18
N LEU A 52 -20.10 4.38 -1.79
CA LEU A 52 -19.09 5.09 -2.57
C LEU A 52 -17.68 4.52 -2.31
N TRP A 53 -17.37 4.19 -1.06
CA TRP A 53 -16.03 3.79 -0.63
C TRP A 53 -15.74 2.31 -0.76
N GLN A 54 -16.74 1.45 -0.61
CA GLN A 54 -16.52 0.00 -0.56
C GLN A 54 -15.71 -0.54 -1.75
N PRO A 55 -15.90 -0.08 -3.01
CA PRO A 55 -15.04 -0.51 -4.12
C PRO A 55 -13.57 -0.03 -3.97
N VAL A 56 -13.37 1.20 -3.47
CA VAL A 56 -12.03 1.77 -3.25
C VAL A 56 -11.33 1.10 -2.08
N GLU A 57 -12.05 0.85 -1.00
CA GLU A 57 -11.59 0.08 0.17
C GLU A 57 -11.09 -1.30 -0.27
N ARG A 58 -11.90 -2.04 -1.03
CA ARG A 58 -11.49 -3.36 -1.55
C ARG A 58 -10.24 -3.27 -2.41
N TYR A 59 -10.15 -2.25 -3.27
CA TYR A 59 -8.97 -2.03 -4.11
C TYR A 59 -7.70 -1.79 -3.28
N VAL A 60 -7.76 -0.90 -2.29
CA VAL A 60 -6.63 -0.60 -1.39
C VAL A 60 -6.22 -1.85 -0.59
N GLN A 61 -7.20 -2.63 -0.09
CA GLN A 61 -6.95 -3.90 0.58
C GLN A 61 -6.25 -4.93 -0.31
N MET A 62 -6.56 -4.99 -1.61
CA MET A 62 -5.82 -5.86 -2.54
C MET A 62 -4.36 -5.41 -2.66
N GLY A 63 -4.10 -4.10 -2.64
CA GLY A 63 -2.74 -3.55 -2.61
C GLY A 63 -1.94 -4.01 -1.38
N PHE A 64 -2.56 -4.03 -0.19
CA PHE A 64 -1.91 -4.57 1.02
C PHE A 64 -1.63 -6.07 0.94
N LYS A 65 -2.60 -6.86 0.45
CA LYS A 65 -2.41 -8.30 0.22
C LYS A 65 -1.26 -8.57 -0.74
N LEU A 66 -1.20 -7.84 -1.86
CA LEU A 66 -0.11 -7.95 -2.83
C LEU A 66 1.24 -7.59 -2.21
N ARG A 67 1.32 -6.46 -1.50
CA ARG A 67 2.52 -6.04 -0.77
C ARG A 67 3.02 -7.13 0.17
N PHE A 68 2.12 -7.74 0.95
CA PHE A 68 2.42 -8.83 1.86
C PHE A 68 2.94 -10.07 1.13
N CYS A 69 2.18 -10.59 0.15
CA CYS A 69 2.55 -11.82 -0.56
C CYS A 69 3.85 -11.68 -1.35
N ILE A 70 4.10 -10.53 -1.99
CA ILE A 70 5.33 -10.29 -2.75
C ILE A 70 6.54 -10.20 -1.80
N GLN A 71 6.38 -9.56 -0.64
CA GLN A 71 7.45 -9.53 0.34
C GLN A 71 7.74 -10.92 0.91
N ARG A 72 6.69 -11.74 1.15
CA ARG A 72 6.83 -13.14 1.57
C ARG A 72 7.54 -13.98 0.51
N GLU A 73 7.21 -13.81 -0.77
CA GLU A 73 7.88 -14.49 -1.89
C GLU A 73 9.40 -14.23 -1.85
N ILE A 74 9.81 -12.98 -1.64
CA ILE A 74 11.24 -12.60 -1.57
C ILE A 74 11.91 -13.15 -0.31
N TYR A 75 11.21 -13.07 0.82
CA TYR A 75 11.70 -13.59 2.10
C TYR A 75 11.99 -15.09 2.02
N LEU A 76 11.04 -15.89 1.54
CA LEU A 76 11.18 -17.33 1.42
C LEU A 76 12.23 -17.73 0.39
N GLN A 77 12.34 -16.99 -0.72
CA GLN A 77 13.40 -17.22 -1.70
C GLN A 77 14.78 -17.04 -1.05
N ALA A 78 14.99 -15.93 -0.33
CA ALA A 78 16.26 -15.67 0.32
C ALA A 78 16.57 -16.65 1.46
N LYS A 79 15.57 -17.07 2.25
CA LYS A 79 15.77 -18.13 3.27
C LYS A 79 16.12 -19.48 2.63
N HIS A 80 15.49 -19.82 1.52
CA HIS A 80 15.82 -21.01 0.74
C HIS A 80 17.28 -20.96 0.23
N ASP A 81 17.71 -19.82 -0.31
CA ASP A 81 19.06 -19.67 -0.86
C ASP A 81 20.13 -19.73 0.24
N MET A 82 19.88 -19.12 1.40
CA MET A 82 20.74 -19.24 2.58
C MET A 82 20.89 -20.69 3.06
N LEU A 83 19.79 -21.46 3.12
CA LEU A 83 19.85 -22.88 3.50
C LEU A 83 20.60 -23.72 2.45
N TYR A 84 20.43 -23.42 1.17
CA TYR A 84 21.12 -24.12 0.09
C TYR A 84 22.64 -23.94 0.20
N GLU A 85 23.10 -22.72 0.46
CA GLU A 85 24.52 -22.42 0.70
C GLU A 85 25.05 -23.19 1.92
N GLN A 86 24.31 -23.18 3.04
CA GLN A 86 24.71 -23.90 4.27
C GLN A 86 24.84 -25.42 4.07
N ILE A 87 23.91 -26.04 3.34
CA ILE A 87 23.96 -27.48 3.03
C ILE A 87 25.17 -27.80 2.14
N ASN A 88 25.44 -26.97 1.13
CA ASN A 88 26.56 -27.19 0.23
C ASN A 88 27.91 -27.04 0.93
N GLU A 89 28.01 -26.13 1.90
CA GLU A 89 29.23 -25.93 2.69
C GLU A 89 29.47 -27.07 3.69
N ASN A 90 28.41 -27.62 4.30
CA ASN A 90 28.52 -28.65 5.34
C ASN A 90 27.52 -29.81 5.15
N PRO A 91 27.71 -30.68 4.15
CA PRO A 91 26.72 -31.71 3.75
C PRO A 91 26.58 -32.90 4.73
N SER A 92 27.33 -32.92 5.84
CA SER A 92 27.37 -34.05 6.79
C SER A 92 27.02 -33.66 8.23
N THR A 93 26.39 -32.52 8.44
CA THR A 93 25.83 -32.18 9.75
C THR A 93 24.59 -33.03 10.02
N GLY A 94 24.33 -33.38 11.29
CA GLY A 94 23.09 -34.07 11.69
C GLY A 94 21.81 -33.30 11.31
N ASP A 95 21.94 -31.98 11.12
CA ASP A 95 20.85 -31.07 10.76
C ASP A 95 20.49 -31.07 9.27
N THR A 96 21.29 -31.72 8.41
CA THR A 96 21.09 -31.73 6.95
C THR A 96 19.68 -32.18 6.56
N SER A 97 19.14 -33.21 7.24
CA SER A 97 17.78 -33.70 6.97
C SER A 97 16.69 -32.67 7.32
N THR A 98 16.87 -31.92 8.40
CA THR A 98 15.97 -30.84 8.82
C THR A 98 16.00 -29.71 7.81
N TRP A 99 17.19 -29.25 7.41
CA TRP A 99 17.34 -28.18 6.43
C TRP A 99 16.76 -28.54 5.07
N VAL A 100 16.92 -29.78 4.61
CA VAL A 100 16.31 -30.27 3.37
C VAL A 100 14.78 -30.23 3.44
N ASN A 101 14.19 -30.61 4.58
CA ASN A 101 12.73 -30.54 4.79
C ASN A 101 12.22 -29.09 4.81
N GLU A 102 12.94 -28.17 5.46
CA GLU A 102 12.61 -26.73 5.45
C GLU A 102 12.70 -26.14 4.05
N MET A 103 13.76 -26.45 3.29
CA MET A 103 13.88 -26.02 1.90
C MET A 103 12.72 -26.53 1.03
N GLN A 104 12.30 -27.79 1.22
CA GLN A 104 11.16 -28.35 0.49
C GLN A 104 9.84 -27.66 0.87
N THR A 105 9.70 -27.26 2.13
CA THR A 105 8.58 -26.45 2.62
C THR A 105 8.56 -25.09 1.93
N TYR A 106 9.68 -24.38 1.90
CA TYR A 106 9.80 -23.09 1.21
C TYR A 106 9.48 -23.18 -0.28
N LYS A 107 9.96 -24.21 -0.98
CA LYS A 107 9.60 -24.44 -2.39
C LYS A 107 8.10 -24.61 -2.60
N THR A 108 7.44 -25.34 -1.70
CA THR A 108 6.00 -25.58 -1.76
C THR A 108 5.22 -24.28 -1.51
N GLU A 109 5.61 -23.51 -0.51
CA GLU A 109 5.03 -22.20 -0.22
C GLU A 109 5.24 -21.19 -1.36
N LEU A 110 6.45 -21.14 -1.94
CA LEU A 110 6.75 -20.25 -3.08
C LEU A 110 5.86 -20.54 -4.28
N LYS A 111 5.59 -21.83 -4.57
CA LYS A 111 4.65 -22.20 -5.64
C LYS A 111 3.24 -21.68 -5.36
N SER A 112 2.74 -21.91 -4.14
CA SER A 112 1.41 -21.43 -3.69
C SER A 112 1.30 -19.90 -3.71
N LEU A 113 2.36 -19.20 -3.28
CA LEU A 113 2.42 -17.75 -3.29
C LEU A 113 2.37 -17.18 -4.69
N ASN A 114 3.06 -17.79 -5.66
CA ASN A 114 2.99 -17.33 -7.04
C ASN A 114 1.55 -17.41 -7.59
N GLU A 115 0.83 -18.49 -7.31
CA GLU A 115 -0.59 -18.63 -7.70
C GLU A 115 -1.46 -17.57 -7.00
N THR A 116 -1.22 -17.34 -5.71
CA THR A 116 -1.93 -16.33 -4.91
C THR A 116 -1.68 -14.92 -5.44
N ILE A 117 -0.43 -14.55 -5.72
CA ILE A 117 -0.06 -13.24 -6.28
C ILE A 117 -0.75 -13.05 -7.64
N CYS A 118 -0.68 -14.04 -8.53
CA CYS A 118 -1.35 -13.94 -9.84
C CYS A 118 -2.86 -13.70 -9.69
N ASN A 119 -3.51 -14.36 -8.74
CA ASN A 119 -4.94 -14.19 -8.48
C ASN A 119 -5.25 -12.82 -7.86
N LEU A 120 -4.41 -12.33 -6.95
CA LEU A 120 -4.53 -11.00 -6.36
C LEU A 120 -4.32 -9.88 -7.39
N GLU A 121 -3.37 -10.04 -8.33
CA GLU A 121 -3.17 -9.07 -9.42
C GLU A 121 -4.41 -8.98 -10.32
N ARG A 122 -5.00 -10.13 -10.66
CA ARG A 122 -6.28 -10.18 -11.40
C ARG A 122 -7.41 -9.53 -10.62
N GLU A 123 -7.52 -9.81 -9.33
CA GLU A 123 -8.57 -9.23 -8.49
C GLU A 123 -8.37 -7.72 -8.28
N THR A 124 -7.14 -7.25 -8.22
CA THR A 124 -6.80 -5.81 -8.17
C THR A 124 -7.30 -5.11 -9.44
N HIS A 125 -7.05 -5.69 -10.61
CA HIS A 125 -7.58 -5.19 -11.87
C HIS A 125 -9.13 -5.18 -11.91
N ARG A 126 -9.78 -6.25 -11.42
CA ARG A 126 -11.24 -6.28 -11.29
C ARG A 126 -11.75 -5.20 -10.34
N CYS A 127 -11.14 -5.05 -9.17
CA CYS A 127 -11.51 -4.03 -8.19
C CYS A 127 -11.46 -2.64 -8.83
N MET A 128 -10.35 -2.28 -9.49
CA MET A 128 -10.21 -1.01 -10.22
C MET A 128 -11.32 -0.82 -11.26
N SER A 129 -11.65 -1.86 -12.02
CA SER A 129 -12.72 -1.83 -13.03
C SER A 129 -14.11 -1.63 -12.43
N THR A 130 -14.34 -2.11 -11.20
CA THR A 130 -15.62 -1.95 -10.48
C THR A 130 -15.78 -0.62 -9.76
N ILE A 131 -14.71 0.16 -9.58
CA ILE A 131 -14.82 1.50 -9.00
C ILE A 131 -15.64 2.37 -9.97
N PRO A 132 -16.77 2.97 -9.51
CA PRO A 132 -17.60 3.79 -10.37
C PRO A 132 -16.84 4.99 -10.93
N ASP A 133 -17.07 5.28 -12.20
CA ASP A 133 -16.51 6.48 -12.82
C ASP A 133 -17.03 7.72 -12.11
N GLY A 134 -16.11 8.58 -11.70
CA GLY A 134 -16.45 9.70 -10.84
C GLY A 134 -15.22 10.39 -10.28
N PRO A 135 -15.43 11.48 -9.51
CA PRO A 135 -14.33 12.23 -8.91
C PRO A 135 -13.42 11.35 -8.05
N LEU A 136 -13.98 10.41 -7.27
CA LEU A 136 -13.17 9.55 -6.39
C LEU A 136 -12.20 8.65 -7.16
N LYS A 137 -12.67 7.98 -8.23
CA LYS A 137 -11.82 7.16 -9.11
C LYS A 137 -10.72 8.01 -9.77
N ARG A 138 -11.09 9.17 -10.32
CA ARG A 138 -10.13 10.11 -10.92
C ARG A 138 -9.09 10.61 -9.92
N MET A 139 -9.47 10.79 -8.65
CA MET A 139 -8.53 11.17 -7.60
C MET A 139 -7.52 10.06 -7.34
N LEU A 140 -8.00 8.82 -7.14
CA LEU A 140 -7.18 7.64 -6.93
C LEU A 140 -6.19 7.43 -8.08
N CYS A 141 -6.68 7.34 -9.32
CA CYS A 141 -5.82 7.10 -10.48
C CYS A 141 -4.75 8.18 -10.63
N ALA A 142 -5.12 9.46 -10.53
CA ALA A 142 -4.15 10.56 -10.65
C ALA A 142 -3.16 10.64 -9.48
N HIS A 143 -3.49 10.05 -8.33
CA HIS A 143 -2.54 9.93 -7.22
C HIS A 143 -1.55 8.81 -7.51
N GLU A 144 -2.03 7.64 -7.92
CA GLU A 144 -1.19 6.46 -8.19
C GLU A 144 -0.33 6.58 -9.46
N GLU A 145 -0.74 7.41 -10.43
CA GLU A 145 0.07 7.77 -11.60
C GLU A 145 1.38 8.49 -11.22
N LYS A 146 1.47 9.06 -10.01
CA LYS A 146 2.72 9.66 -9.52
C LYS A 146 3.68 8.54 -9.15
N GLU A 147 4.84 8.47 -9.81
CA GLU A 147 5.86 7.42 -9.62
C GLU A 147 6.17 7.11 -8.15
N ASN A 148 6.21 8.13 -7.29
CA ASN A 148 6.60 8.02 -5.88
C ASN A 148 5.43 8.24 -4.89
N TRP A 149 4.18 8.00 -5.30
CA TRP A 149 3.01 8.22 -4.43
C TRP A 149 3.14 7.46 -3.10
N TYR A 150 3.66 6.23 -3.16
CA TYR A 150 3.84 5.34 -2.03
C TYR A 150 4.95 5.82 -1.07
N LEU A 151 5.80 6.76 -1.48
CA LEU A 151 6.86 7.38 -0.67
C LEU A 151 6.42 8.71 -0.03
N SER A 152 5.11 8.98 0.04
CA SER A 152 4.63 10.17 0.72
C SER A 152 5.16 10.25 2.16
N LYS A 153 5.34 11.48 2.67
CA LYS A 153 5.89 11.74 4.01
C LYS A 153 5.18 10.92 5.09
N PHE A 154 3.84 10.89 5.06
CA PHE A 154 3.04 10.12 6.00
C PHE A 154 3.36 8.62 5.94
N LEU A 155 3.48 8.01 4.75
CA LEU A 155 3.74 6.57 4.63
C LEU A 155 5.16 6.19 5.07
N ARG A 156 6.14 7.08 4.82
CA ARG A 156 7.50 6.94 5.35
C ARG A 156 7.53 7.03 6.87
N GLU A 157 6.80 7.98 7.45
CA GLU A 157 6.64 8.12 8.90
C GLU A 157 5.99 6.86 9.49
N GLU A 158 4.89 6.37 8.91
CA GLU A 158 4.24 5.11 9.34
C GLU A 158 5.21 3.92 9.30
N CYS A 159 5.94 3.76 8.19
CA CYS A 159 6.95 2.72 8.08
C CYS A 159 8.03 2.85 9.16
N THR A 160 8.44 4.07 9.49
CA THR A 160 9.44 4.35 10.55
C THR A 160 8.89 4.01 11.93
N HIS A 161 7.68 4.43 12.26
CA HIS A 161 7.03 4.15 13.54
C HIS A 161 6.78 2.65 13.77
N SER A 162 6.52 1.89 12.71
CA SER A 162 6.44 0.42 12.78
C SER A 162 7.80 -0.28 12.87
N GLY A 163 8.91 0.46 13.01
CA GLY A 163 10.27 -0.11 13.07
C GLY A 163 10.83 -0.54 11.71
N GLY A 164 10.32 0.01 10.61
CA GLY A 164 10.66 -0.37 9.25
C GLY A 164 11.89 0.30 8.65
N CYS A 165 12.09 0.03 7.35
CA CYS A 165 13.26 0.45 6.61
C CYS A 165 13.33 1.97 6.35
N CYS A 166 12.22 2.72 6.47
CA CYS A 166 12.25 4.18 6.21
C CYS A 166 12.94 4.98 7.31
N GLY A 167 13.07 4.43 8.52
CA GLY A 167 13.87 5.03 9.59
C GLY A 167 15.35 4.67 9.51
N ARG A 168 15.81 4.12 8.38
CA ARG A 168 17.16 3.55 8.19
C ARG A 168 17.68 3.92 6.80
N ASP A 169 18.99 3.88 6.62
CA ASP A 169 19.66 4.22 5.35
C ASP A 169 19.80 3.02 4.38
N CYS A 170 19.01 1.95 4.56
CA CYS A 170 19.12 0.75 3.71
C CYS A 170 18.51 0.93 2.31
N GLY A 171 17.62 1.93 2.13
CA GLY A 171 16.96 2.22 0.86
C GLY A 171 15.99 1.14 0.39
N CYS A 172 15.67 0.13 1.21
CA CYS A 172 14.84 -1.00 0.79
C CYS A 172 13.46 -0.56 0.30
N CYS A 173 12.84 0.48 0.87
CA CYS A 173 11.49 0.90 0.46
C CYS A 173 11.45 1.61 -0.90
N GLU A 174 12.58 2.08 -1.43
CA GLU A 174 12.61 2.87 -2.67
C GLU A 174 12.91 1.99 -3.90
N LYS A 175 13.59 0.86 -3.66
CA LYS A 175 13.99 -0.10 -4.68
C LYS A 175 12.85 -1.02 -5.09
N LEU A 176 12.97 -1.57 -6.30
CA LEU A 176 12.15 -2.70 -6.72
C LEU A 176 12.34 -3.85 -5.75
N ARG A 177 11.23 -4.55 -5.46
CA ARG A 177 11.21 -5.68 -4.54
C ARG A 177 11.86 -6.90 -5.19
N ASN A 178 11.48 -7.19 -6.43
CA ASN A 178 12.15 -8.15 -7.30
C ASN A 178 11.86 -7.80 -8.77
N ASP A 179 12.65 -8.35 -9.69
CA ASP A 179 12.49 -8.08 -11.14
C ASP A 179 11.25 -8.76 -11.75
N LYS A 180 10.71 -9.79 -11.08
CA LYS A 180 9.49 -10.49 -11.50
C LYS A 180 8.23 -9.66 -11.29
N ARG A 181 8.29 -8.65 -10.42
CA ARG A 181 7.16 -7.83 -9.95
C ARG A 181 7.49 -6.33 -10.11
N PRO A 182 7.80 -5.84 -11.33
CA PRO A 182 8.36 -4.50 -11.55
C PRO A 182 7.40 -3.35 -11.21
N LEU A 183 6.09 -3.63 -11.16
CA LEU A 183 5.06 -2.65 -10.81
C LEU A 183 4.86 -2.50 -9.30
N HIS A 184 5.50 -3.34 -8.49
CA HIS A 184 5.22 -3.44 -7.05
C HIS A 184 6.33 -2.81 -6.21
N ARG A 185 6.30 -1.48 -6.12
CA ARG A 185 7.07 -0.71 -5.14
C ARG A 185 6.21 -0.38 -3.94
N SER A 186 6.74 -0.59 -2.73
CA SER A 186 5.97 -0.44 -1.50
C SER A 186 6.86 -0.37 -0.27
N HIS A 187 6.31 0.00 0.88
CA HIS A 187 7.01 -0.09 2.17
C HIS A 187 7.20 -1.54 2.63
N CYS A 188 8.11 -1.76 3.58
CA CYS A 188 8.38 -3.10 4.11
C CYS A 188 7.24 -3.62 4.99
N THR A 189 6.97 -4.91 4.95
CA THR A 189 6.16 -5.67 5.90
C THR A 189 7.06 -6.35 6.93
N SER A 190 6.47 -7.10 7.86
CA SER A 190 7.20 -7.86 8.88
C SER A 190 8.22 -8.86 8.32
N MET A 191 8.03 -9.31 7.08
CA MET A 191 8.87 -10.26 6.33
C MET A 191 9.99 -9.59 5.52
N CYS A 192 10.37 -8.37 5.84
CA CYS A 192 11.56 -7.77 5.26
C CYS A 192 12.81 -8.28 5.98
N LEU A 193 13.69 -9.00 5.28
CA LEU A 193 14.97 -9.50 5.85
C LEU A 193 15.84 -8.40 6.45
N CYS A 194 15.84 -7.19 5.87
CA CYS A 194 16.55 -6.05 6.44
C CYS A 194 15.95 -5.63 7.80
N CYS A 195 14.62 -5.57 7.91
CA CYS A 195 13.94 -5.29 9.17
C CYS A 195 14.15 -6.41 10.18
N GLU A 196 14.06 -7.67 9.76
CA GLU A 196 14.31 -8.83 10.61
C GLU A 196 15.72 -8.80 11.19
N LYS A 197 16.74 -8.61 10.36
CA LYS A 197 18.13 -8.50 10.82
C LYS A 197 18.30 -7.37 11.84
N ALA A 198 17.70 -6.21 11.57
CA ALA A 198 17.82 -5.06 12.46
C ALA A 198 17.01 -5.20 13.76
N ARG A 199 16.01 -6.09 13.78
CA ARG A 199 15.18 -6.41 14.94
C ARG A 199 15.70 -7.63 15.71
N GLU A 200 16.58 -8.43 15.09
CA GLU A 200 17.21 -9.64 15.64
C GLU A 200 16.25 -10.82 15.92
N TYR A 201 15.01 -10.75 15.43
CA TYR A 201 14.07 -11.87 15.49
C TYR A 201 13.03 -11.85 14.34
N PRO A 202 12.57 -13.03 13.88
CA PRO A 202 11.53 -13.13 12.87
C PRO A 202 10.16 -12.81 13.46
N ILE A 203 9.28 -12.23 12.65
CA ILE A 203 7.85 -12.15 12.96
C ILE A 203 7.13 -13.12 12.03
N ASN A 204 6.54 -14.14 12.63
CA ASN A 204 5.76 -15.14 11.91
C ASN A 204 4.32 -14.66 11.82
N VAL A 205 3.89 -14.33 10.60
CA VAL A 205 2.52 -13.92 10.30
C VAL A 205 2.04 -14.69 9.09
N ASP A 206 0.84 -15.26 9.18
CA ASP A 206 0.28 -16.10 8.12
C ASP A 206 -0.44 -15.30 7.06
N ASN A 207 -1.00 -14.15 7.45
CA ASN A 207 -1.79 -13.28 6.61
C ASN A 207 -1.42 -11.80 6.85
N TYR A 208 -1.90 -10.91 5.97
CA TYR A 208 -1.55 -9.50 6.07
C TYR A 208 -2.36 -8.76 7.15
N GLU A 209 -3.55 -9.28 7.49
CA GLU A 209 -4.42 -8.72 8.52
C GLU A 209 -3.73 -8.69 9.89
N ASP A 210 -2.89 -9.68 10.14
CA ASP A 210 -2.12 -9.85 11.37
C ASP A 210 -0.70 -9.22 11.30
N ASP A 211 -0.31 -8.61 10.16
CA ASP A 211 1.02 -8.04 10.00
C ASP A 211 1.16 -6.71 10.78
N PRO A 212 2.05 -6.62 11.79
CA PRO A 212 2.18 -5.43 12.64
C PRO A 212 2.77 -4.21 11.90
N MET A 213 3.30 -4.39 10.69
CA MET A 213 3.87 -3.33 9.86
C MET A 213 2.88 -2.80 8.80
N ILE A 214 1.66 -3.32 8.77
CA ILE A 214 0.59 -2.86 7.89
C ILE A 214 -0.53 -2.27 8.75
N VAL A 215 -0.75 -0.96 8.60
CA VAL A 215 -1.93 -0.31 9.15
C VAL A 215 -2.97 -0.12 8.05
N ASP A 216 -4.03 -0.91 8.11
CA ASP A 216 -5.20 -0.78 7.24
C ASP A 216 -6.37 -0.17 8.02
N VAL A 217 -6.64 1.10 7.74
CA VAL A 217 -7.73 1.87 8.35
C VAL A 217 -9.10 1.34 7.96
N PHE A 218 -9.24 0.72 6.79
CA PHE A 218 -10.51 0.12 6.37
C PHE A 218 -10.74 -1.21 7.09
N LEU A 219 -9.72 -2.06 7.20
CA LEU A 219 -9.80 -3.35 7.87
C LEU A 219 -10.17 -3.21 9.36
N ARG A 220 -9.49 -2.31 10.08
CA ARG A 220 -9.77 -2.04 11.51
C ARG A 220 -11.01 -1.18 11.72
N GLY A 221 -11.47 -0.50 10.68
CA GLY A 221 -12.58 0.43 10.76
C GLY A 221 -12.13 1.84 11.16
N TRP A 222 -12.36 2.79 10.26
CA TRP A 222 -11.85 4.17 10.39
C TRP A 222 -12.28 4.93 11.65
N ARG A 223 -13.30 4.45 12.37
CA ARG A 223 -13.77 5.04 13.64
C ARG A 223 -12.88 4.71 14.83
N GLU A 224 -12.03 3.69 14.71
CA GLU A 224 -11.05 3.34 15.74
C GLU A 224 -9.85 4.31 15.76
N PHE A 225 -9.70 5.12 14.71
CA PHE A 225 -8.62 6.09 14.57
C PHE A 225 -9.10 7.50 14.83
N SER A 226 -8.17 8.36 15.28
CA SER A 226 -8.44 9.80 15.30
C SER A 226 -8.77 10.30 13.89
N HIS A 227 -9.69 11.26 13.78
CA HIS A 227 -10.07 11.86 12.50
C HIS A 227 -8.86 12.43 11.73
N SER A 228 -7.87 12.96 12.46
CA SER A 228 -6.63 13.48 11.88
C SER A 228 -5.82 12.35 11.24
N TYR A 229 -5.60 11.26 11.97
CA TYR A 229 -4.83 10.11 11.48
C TYR A 229 -5.50 9.47 10.26
N ALA A 230 -6.79 9.12 10.37
CA ALA A 230 -7.50 8.49 9.27
C ALA A 230 -7.60 9.42 8.04
N GLY A 231 -7.68 10.73 8.25
CA GLY A 231 -7.62 11.72 7.17
C GLY A 231 -6.27 11.72 6.44
N LYS A 232 -5.15 11.68 7.18
CA LYS A 232 -3.80 11.57 6.59
C LYS A 232 -3.61 10.25 5.85
N TRP A 233 -4.09 9.15 6.42
CA TRP A 233 -4.03 7.83 5.80
C TRP A 233 -4.80 7.78 4.49
N VAL A 234 -6.06 8.26 4.47
CA VAL A 234 -6.85 8.33 3.22
C VAL A 234 -6.21 9.26 2.21
N ASN A 235 -5.60 10.37 2.67
CA ASN A 235 -4.86 11.24 1.78
C ASN A 235 -3.68 10.51 1.13
N ALA A 236 -2.92 9.75 1.91
CA ALA A 236 -1.72 9.06 1.44
C ALA A 236 -2.00 7.90 0.48
N TYR A 237 -3.12 7.19 0.64
CA TYR A 237 -3.49 6.07 -0.23
C TYR A 237 -4.46 6.43 -1.36
N VAL A 238 -5.24 7.52 -1.25
CA VAL A 238 -6.36 7.77 -2.17
C VAL A 238 -6.36 9.17 -2.76
N PHE A 239 -6.19 10.22 -1.95
CA PHE A 239 -6.41 11.60 -2.45
C PHE A 239 -5.16 12.27 -3.02
N GLY A 240 -4.00 12.05 -2.43
CA GLY A 240 -2.74 12.57 -2.95
C GLY A 240 -2.55 14.08 -2.87
N PHE A 241 -3.19 14.77 -1.93
CA PHE A 241 -2.87 16.17 -1.65
C PHE A 241 -1.49 16.31 -1.02
N LYS A 242 -0.78 17.39 -1.37
CA LYS A 242 0.43 17.76 -0.65
C LYS A 242 0.03 18.09 0.79
N THR A 243 0.63 17.41 1.75
CA THR A 243 0.45 17.80 3.15
C THR A 243 1.14 19.14 3.35
N LEU A 244 0.39 20.17 3.78
CA LEU A 244 0.96 21.44 4.24
C LEU A 244 1.87 21.13 5.44
N GLY A 245 3.17 21.05 5.20
CA GLY A 245 4.11 20.49 6.16
C GLY A 245 5.54 20.46 5.61
N SER A 246 6.08 21.67 5.51
CA SER A 246 7.49 22.08 5.31
C SER A 246 8.15 21.79 3.97
N GLN A 247 8.62 22.87 3.35
CA GLN A 247 9.70 22.87 2.37
C GLN A 247 10.85 21.96 2.84
N ALA A 248 11.49 21.34 1.86
CA ALA A 248 12.73 20.62 2.03
C ALA A 248 13.74 21.47 2.82
N SER A 249 14.32 20.85 3.84
CA SER A 249 15.66 21.11 4.33
C SER A 249 16.43 19.82 4.17
#